data_AF-A0A3M1CVK5-F1
#
_entry.id   AF-A0A3M1CVK5-F1
#
_cell.length_a   1.000
_cell.length_b   1.000
_cell.length_c   1.000
_cell.angle_alpha   90.00
_cell.angle_beta   90.00
_cell.angle_gamma   90.00
#
_symmetry.space_group_name_H-M   'P 1'
#
loop_
_entity.id
_entity.type
_entity.pdbx_description
1 polymer ?
#
loop_
_entity_poly.entity_id
_entity_poly.type
_entity_poly.pdbx_seq_one_letter_code
_entity_poly.pdbx_strand_id
1 'polypeptide(L)'
;MTDHPETRRLRTVAGARFTCQRTGFCCRFHQLGPVEPDRLQALIDSDPPSWWPPAAARPWTRVVMGPHGLVTELARVDGHCIFLGDDQRCAIYTHLGGDARPGFCRLFPFHVVQDADGVSVTIRESCAGRQAAQQEGLPVAHQAA
;
A
#
# COMPACT_ATOMS: atom_id res chain seq x y z
N MET A 1 -35.76 11.73 -11.27
CA MET A 1 -34.57 12.10 -10.48
C MET A 1 -33.51 11.05 -10.79
N THR A 2 -32.92 11.16 -11.97
CA THR A 2 -32.01 10.18 -12.56
C THR A 2 -30.60 10.54 -12.16
N ASP A 3 -30.06 9.82 -11.19
CA ASP A 3 -28.66 9.86 -10.80
C ASP A 3 -27.82 9.30 -11.96
N HIS A 4 -27.19 10.19 -12.73
CA HIS A 4 -26.15 9.82 -13.68
C HIS A 4 -24.84 9.78 -12.89
N PRO A 5 -24.04 8.70 -12.97
CA PRO A 5 -22.73 8.67 -12.34
C PRO A 5 -21.80 9.60 -13.13
N GLU A 6 -21.82 10.89 -12.78
CA GLU A 6 -20.79 11.81 -13.21
C GLU A 6 -19.46 11.28 -12.69
N THR A 7 -18.51 11.10 -13.61
CA THR A 7 -17.13 10.69 -13.31
C THR A 7 -16.58 11.67 -12.28
N ARG A 8 -16.56 11.24 -11.01
CA ARG A 8 -16.15 12.09 -9.88
C ARG A 8 -14.68 12.43 -10.08
N ARG A 9 -14.40 13.60 -10.66
CA ARG A 9 -13.03 14.07 -10.91
C ARG A 9 -12.31 14.14 -9.58
N LEU A 10 -11.26 13.34 -9.44
CA LEU A 10 -10.41 13.39 -8.26
C LEU A 10 -9.68 14.73 -8.25
N ARG A 11 -9.86 15.47 -7.16
CA ARG A 11 -9.14 16.73 -6.94
C ARG A 11 -7.80 16.43 -6.30
N THR A 12 -6.75 17.09 -6.74
CA THR A 12 -5.41 16.97 -6.13
C THR A 12 -4.70 18.31 -6.21
N VAL A 13 -3.60 18.46 -5.48
CA VAL A 13 -2.77 19.67 -5.54
C VAL A 13 -2.26 19.84 -6.98
N ALA A 14 -2.36 21.06 -7.51
CA ALA A 14 -1.92 21.36 -8.86
C ALA A 14 -0.45 20.95 -9.06
N GLY A 15 -0.18 20.14 -10.08
CA GLY A 15 1.16 19.64 -10.38
C GLY A 15 1.67 18.55 -9.43
N ALA A 16 0.84 18.01 -8.53
CA ALA A 16 1.22 16.89 -7.68
C ALA A 16 1.67 15.69 -8.51
N ARG A 17 2.84 15.15 -8.16
CA ARG A 17 3.44 13.99 -8.83
C ARG A 17 3.82 12.95 -7.81
N PHE A 18 3.58 11.69 -8.15
CA PHE A 18 4.02 10.58 -7.32
C PHE A 18 4.31 9.32 -8.12
N THR A 19 5.43 8.69 -7.82
CA THR A 19 5.73 7.28 -8.10
C THR A 19 6.51 6.77 -6.89
N CYS A 20 6.25 5.55 -6.43
CA CYS A 20 6.94 5.00 -5.27
C CYS A 20 8.46 4.99 -5.49
N GLN A 21 9.20 5.65 -4.60
CA GLN A 21 10.67 5.77 -4.65
C GLN A 21 11.40 4.65 -3.91
N ARG A 22 10.66 3.61 -3.47
CA ARG A 22 11.22 2.40 -2.84
C ARG A 22 12.12 2.71 -1.63
N THR A 23 11.73 3.67 -0.80
CA THR A 23 12.50 4.07 0.40
C THR A 23 12.37 3.10 1.57
N GLY A 24 11.50 2.08 1.47
CA GLY A 24 11.19 1.16 2.56
C GLY A 24 10.43 1.78 3.75
N PHE A 25 10.13 3.10 3.71
CA PHE A 25 9.61 3.82 4.87
C PHE A 25 8.26 3.29 5.38
N CYS A 26 7.30 3.05 4.48
CA CYS A 26 5.99 2.50 4.88
C CYS A 26 6.11 1.12 5.53
N CYS A 27 7.00 0.27 5.02
CA CYS A 27 7.25 -1.06 5.57
C CYS A 27 7.80 -1.00 7.01
N ARG A 28 8.46 0.09 7.40
CA ARG A 28 9.03 0.29 8.74
C ARG A 28 8.05 0.94 9.72
N PHE A 29 7.25 1.90 9.25
CA PHE A 29 6.54 2.80 10.18
C PHE A 29 5.02 2.81 10.03
N HIS A 30 4.44 2.07 9.08
CA HIS A 30 2.99 1.96 8.96
C HIS A 30 2.45 0.66 9.55
N GLN A 31 1.17 0.68 9.90
CA GLN A 31 0.41 -0.51 10.25
C GLN A 31 0.38 -1.45 9.04
N LEU A 32 0.62 -2.75 9.29
CA LEU A 32 0.76 -3.77 8.26
C LEU A 32 -0.49 -4.64 8.13
N GLY A 33 -1.65 -4.04 8.39
CA GLY A 33 -2.94 -4.70 8.28
C GLY A 33 -4.09 -3.80 8.74
N PRO A 34 -5.32 -4.34 8.77
CA PRO A 34 -5.66 -5.70 8.39
C PRO A 34 -5.42 -5.97 6.88
N VAL A 35 -5.06 -7.20 6.53
CA VAL A 35 -5.03 -7.67 5.15
C VAL A 35 -6.44 -8.11 4.75
N GLU A 36 -6.90 -7.74 3.56
CA GLU A 36 -8.22 -8.13 3.07
C GLU A 36 -8.30 -9.66 2.90
N PRO A 37 -9.43 -10.33 3.24
CA PRO A 37 -9.53 -11.80 3.21
C PRO A 37 -9.14 -12.43 1.87
N ASP A 38 -9.70 -11.94 0.76
CA ASP A 38 -9.39 -12.46 -0.59
C ASP A 38 -7.91 -12.23 -0.94
N ARG A 39 -7.35 -11.11 -0.49
CA ARG A 39 -5.94 -10.78 -0.71
C ARG A 39 -5.02 -11.66 0.12
N LEU A 40 -5.38 -11.94 1.36
CA LEU A 40 -4.67 -12.85 2.24
C LEU A 40 -4.69 -14.25 1.64
N GLN A 41 -5.84 -14.74 1.19
CA GLN A 41 -5.96 -16.04 0.55
C GLN A 41 -5.09 -16.13 -0.70
N ALA A 42 -5.15 -15.13 -1.59
CA ALA A 42 -4.28 -15.08 -2.78
C ALA A 42 -2.78 -15.08 -2.42
N LEU A 43 -2.38 -14.42 -1.32
CA LEU A 43 -1.00 -14.48 -0.85
C LEU A 43 -0.64 -15.86 -0.32
N ILE A 44 -1.53 -16.53 0.42
CA ILE A 44 -1.33 -17.91 0.89
C ILE A 44 -1.16 -18.85 -0.32
N ASP A 45 -2.05 -18.75 -1.31
CA ASP A 45 -2.04 -19.60 -2.51
C ASP A 45 -0.79 -19.39 -3.38
N SER A 46 -0.18 -18.20 -3.30
CA SER A 46 1.09 -17.92 -3.98
C SER A 46 2.30 -18.59 -3.32
N ASP A 47 2.14 -19.24 -2.17
CA ASP A 47 3.19 -19.90 -1.39
C ASP A 47 4.43 -19.01 -1.15
N PRO A 48 4.33 -17.96 -0.29
CA PRO A 48 5.44 -17.04 -0.03
C PRO A 48 6.76 -17.69 0.36
N PRO A 49 6.79 -18.76 1.17
CA PRO A 49 8.01 -19.54 1.40
C PRO A 49 8.77 -19.99 0.13
N SER A 50 8.08 -20.26 -0.98
CA SER A 50 8.71 -20.72 -2.23
C SER A 50 9.51 -19.64 -2.97
N TRP A 51 9.17 -18.36 -2.79
CA TRP A 51 9.81 -17.24 -3.50
C TRP A 51 10.39 -16.17 -2.56
N TRP A 52 10.18 -16.27 -1.25
CA TRP A 52 10.69 -15.33 -0.26
C TRP A 52 11.29 -16.04 0.96
N PRO A 53 12.63 -16.22 1.01
CA PRO A 53 13.29 -16.95 2.11
C PRO A 53 12.94 -16.46 3.53
N PRO A 54 12.78 -15.14 3.81
CA PRO A 54 12.33 -14.70 5.12
C PRO A 54 10.96 -15.25 5.54
N ALA A 55 10.02 -15.45 4.58
CA ALA A 55 8.72 -16.06 4.85
C ALA A 55 8.80 -17.59 5.02
N ALA A 56 9.84 -18.25 4.53
CA ALA A 56 10.13 -19.65 4.81
C ALA A 56 10.73 -19.85 6.22
N ALA A 57 11.53 -18.88 6.67
CA ALA A 57 12.24 -18.97 7.95
C ALA A 57 11.38 -18.54 9.15
N ARG A 58 10.39 -17.66 8.95
CA ARG A 58 9.60 -17.03 10.01
C ARG A 58 8.14 -16.87 9.59
N PRO A 59 7.17 -16.92 10.52
CA PRO A 59 5.78 -16.63 10.20
C PRO A 59 5.65 -15.25 9.53
N TRP A 60 5.02 -15.20 8.36
CA TRP A 60 4.87 -13.99 7.57
C TRP A 60 3.56 -13.24 7.82
N THR A 61 2.65 -13.83 8.59
CA THR A 61 1.44 -13.20 9.12
C THR A 61 1.40 -13.28 10.64
N ARG A 62 0.52 -12.46 11.22
CA ARG A 62 0.11 -12.58 12.62
C ARG A 62 -1.39 -12.29 12.75
N VAL A 63 -2.04 -12.94 13.70
CA VAL A 63 -3.42 -12.64 14.08
C VAL A 63 -3.40 -11.75 15.31
N VAL A 64 -4.13 -10.63 15.27
CA VAL A 64 -4.20 -9.64 16.35
C VAL A 64 -5.66 -9.29 16.65
N MET A 65 -5.92 -8.77 17.85
CA MET A 65 -7.23 -8.23 18.20
C MET A 65 -7.41 -6.85 17.56
N GLY A 66 -8.36 -6.74 16.62
CA GLY A 66 -8.82 -5.48 16.06
C GLY A 66 -10.14 -4.99 16.70
N PRO A 67 -10.63 -3.80 16.30
CA PRO A 67 -11.85 -3.21 16.87
C PRO A 67 -13.12 -4.06 16.72
N HIS A 68 -13.16 -4.95 15.72
CA HIS A 68 -14.31 -5.80 15.39
C HIS A 68 -14.00 -7.29 15.51
N GLY A 69 -12.96 -7.66 16.25
CA GLY A 69 -12.53 -9.05 16.43
C GLY A 69 -11.14 -9.33 15.86
N LEU A 70 -10.82 -10.62 15.71
CA LEU A 70 -9.51 -11.05 15.23
C LEU A 70 -9.31 -10.65 13.77
N VAL A 71 -8.15 -10.07 13.47
CA VAL A 71 -7.72 -9.68 12.13
C VAL A 71 -6.31 -10.17 11.84
N THR A 72 -6.00 -10.38 10.55
CA THR A 72 -4.66 -10.79 10.11
C THR A 72 -3.87 -9.59 9.62
N GLU A 73 -2.63 -9.46 10.08
CA GLU A 73 -1.64 -8.49 9.61
C GLU A 73 -0.44 -9.22 9.01
N LEU A 74 0.32 -8.54 8.15
CA LEU A 74 1.66 -9.00 7.78
C LEU A 74 2.59 -8.87 8.99
N ALA A 75 3.47 -9.84 9.16
CA ALA A 75 4.40 -9.87 10.28
C ALA A 75 5.43 -8.73 10.20
N ARG A 76 5.71 -8.15 11.36
CA ARG A 76 6.87 -7.28 11.56
C ARG A 76 8.00 -8.11 12.13
N VAL A 77 9.13 -8.12 11.45
CA VAL A 77 10.33 -8.87 11.77
C VAL A 77 11.50 -7.87 11.74
N ASP A 78 12.33 -7.88 12.79
CA ASP A 78 13.49 -6.97 12.90
C ASP A 78 13.13 -5.48 12.67
N GLY A 79 11.94 -5.08 13.14
CA GLY A 79 11.44 -3.69 13.06
C GLY A 79 10.76 -3.30 11.76
N HIS A 80 10.69 -4.18 10.75
CA HIS A 80 10.05 -3.88 9.45
C HIS A 80 9.13 -5.00 8.97
N CYS A 81 8.32 -4.73 7.94
CA CYS A 81 7.55 -5.77 7.27
C CYS A 81 8.46 -6.91 6.81
N ILE A 82 8.03 -8.15 7.03
CA ILE A 82 8.79 -9.34 6.61
C ILE A 82 9.06 -9.38 5.10
N PHE A 83 8.23 -8.73 4.29
CA PHE A 83 8.38 -8.62 2.83
C PHE A 83 9.22 -7.43 2.36
N LEU A 84 9.88 -6.70 3.26
CA LEU A 84 10.86 -5.68 2.89
C LEU A 84 12.22 -6.36 2.66
N GLY A 85 12.73 -6.27 1.43
CA GLY A 85 14.08 -6.73 1.11
C GLY A 85 15.16 -5.72 1.50
N ASP A 86 16.41 -6.19 1.52
CA ASP A 86 17.58 -5.38 1.87
C ASP A 86 17.78 -4.20 0.89
N ASP A 87 17.35 -4.37 -0.35
CA ASP A 87 17.31 -3.36 -1.41
C ASP A 87 16.16 -2.34 -1.27
N GLN A 88 15.46 -2.36 -0.13
CA GLN A 88 14.27 -1.54 0.19
C GLN A 88 13.06 -1.79 -0.71
N ARG A 89 13.05 -2.90 -1.47
CA ARG A 89 11.91 -3.27 -2.31
C ARG A 89 10.97 -4.21 -1.58
N CYS A 90 9.69 -4.10 -1.93
CA CYS A 90 8.67 -5.00 -1.43
C CYS A 90 8.70 -6.29 -2.25
N ALA A 91 8.96 -7.43 -1.61
CA ALA A 91 9.02 -8.73 -2.26
C ALA A 91 7.69 -9.10 -2.94
N ILE A 92 6.54 -8.81 -2.32
CA ILE A 92 5.22 -9.03 -2.95
C ILE A 92 5.14 -8.28 -4.29
N TYR A 93 5.57 -7.01 -4.33
CA TYR A 93 5.59 -6.25 -5.57
C TYR A 93 6.54 -6.87 -6.61
N THR A 94 7.75 -7.23 -6.19
CA THR A 94 8.79 -7.76 -7.08
C THR A 94 8.40 -9.10 -7.69
N HIS A 95 7.81 -10.00 -6.91
CA HIS A 95 7.51 -11.37 -7.35
C HIS A 95 6.11 -11.53 -7.94
N LEU A 96 5.12 -10.80 -7.42
CA LEU A 96 3.70 -10.98 -7.78
C LEU A 96 3.07 -9.74 -8.42
N GLY A 97 3.79 -8.63 -8.48
CA GLY A 97 3.31 -7.39 -9.10
C GLY A 97 2.57 -6.45 -8.14
N GLY A 98 2.24 -5.27 -8.68
CA GLY A 98 1.64 -4.16 -7.92
C GLY A 98 0.30 -4.49 -7.28
N ASP A 99 -0.53 -5.26 -7.97
CA ASP A 99 -1.89 -5.62 -7.56
C ASP A 99 -1.94 -6.72 -6.51
N ALA A 100 -0.89 -7.52 -6.40
CA ALA A 100 -0.76 -8.55 -5.36
C ALA A 100 -0.55 -7.97 -3.96
N ARG A 101 -0.27 -6.67 -3.84
CA ARG A 101 -0.08 -6.01 -2.55
C ARG A 101 -1.42 -5.79 -1.82
N PRO A 102 -1.46 -5.88 -0.48
CA PRO A 102 -2.59 -5.44 0.32
C PRO A 102 -3.03 -4.01 -0.02
N GLY A 103 -4.31 -3.69 0.13
CA GLY A 103 -4.85 -2.38 -0.24
C GLY A 103 -4.16 -1.23 0.49
N PHE A 104 -3.85 -1.38 1.78
CA PHE A 104 -3.09 -0.37 2.52
C PHE A 104 -1.68 -0.12 1.96
N CYS A 105 -1.02 -1.16 1.40
CA CYS A 105 0.26 -1.03 0.71
C CYS A 105 0.13 -0.35 -0.66
N ARG A 106 -0.99 -0.54 -1.36
CA ARG A 106 -1.27 0.09 -2.66
C ARG A 106 -1.70 1.55 -2.50
N LEU A 107 -2.47 1.83 -1.46
CA LEU A 107 -2.97 3.16 -1.15
C LEU A 107 -1.88 4.06 -0.58
N PHE A 108 -0.89 3.55 0.16
CA PHE A 108 0.20 4.39 0.62
C PHE A 108 1.04 4.92 -0.57
N PRO A 109 1.36 6.22 -0.63
CA PRO A 109 1.18 7.27 0.37
C PRO A 109 -0.03 8.19 0.14
N PHE A 110 -0.98 7.80 -0.71
CA PHE A 110 -2.17 8.60 -0.97
C PHE A 110 -3.03 8.71 0.29
N HIS A 111 -3.48 9.94 0.56
CA HIS A 111 -4.50 10.25 1.53
C HIS A 111 -5.73 10.74 0.77
N VAL A 112 -6.77 9.90 0.79
CA VAL A 112 -8.02 10.11 0.05
C VAL A 112 -9.05 10.64 1.04
N VAL A 113 -9.61 11.81 0.76
CA VAL A 113 -10.58 12.49 1.62
C VAL A 113 -11.81 12.82 0.79
N GLN A 114 -12.98 12.40 1.25
CA GLN A 114 -14.26 12.83 0.68
C GLN A 114 -14.77 14.05 1.45
N ASP A 115 -15.13 15.10 0.72
CA ASP A 115 -15.73 16.33 1.24
C ASP A 115 -16.94 16.76 0.40
N ALA A 116 -17.48 17.94 0.69
CA ALA A 116 -18.65 18.51 0.00
C ALA A 116 -18.44 18.70 -1.52
N ASP A 117 -17.20 18.92 -1.95
CA ASP A 117 -16.87 19.18 -3.35
C ASP A 117 -16.52 17.89 -4.12
N GLY A 118 -16.40 16.74 -3.44
CA GLY A 118 -16.04 15.46 -4.07
C GLY A 118 -14.96 14.68 -3.34
N VAL A 119 -14.08 14.01 -4.09
CA VAL A 119 -12.95 13.26 -3.53
C VAL A 119 -11.65 14.00 -3.83
N SER A 120 -10.88 14.30 -2.78
CA SER A 120 -9.53 14.85 -2.88
C SER A 120 -8.48 13.80 -2.56
N VAL A 121 -7.36 13.85 -3.28
CA VAL A 121 -6.21 12.96 -3.10
C VAL A 121 -4.97 13.80 -2.86
N THR A 122 -4.33 13.59 -1.72
CA THR A 122 -3.06 14.23 -1.32
C THR A 122 -1.99 13.17 -1.06
N ILE A 123 -0.73 13.59 -1.00
CA ILE A 123 0.40 12.70 -0.69
C ILE A 123 0.78 12.95 0.77
N ARG A 124 0.88 11.88 1.56
CA ARG A 124 1.29 11.99 2.97
C ARG A 124 2.70 12.58 3.07
N GLU A 125 2.84 13.60 3.90
CA GLU A 125 4.13 14.23 4.23
C GLU A 125 5.13 13.25 4.86
N SER A 126 4.63 12.23 5.56
CA SER A 126 5.47 11.18 6.16
C SER A 126 6.14 10.28 5.13
N CYS A 127 5.81 10.35 3.84
CA CYS A 127 6.50 9.55 2.83
C CYS A 127 7.90 10.10 2.57
N ALA A 128 8.94 9.39 3.02
CA ALA A 128 10.33 9.76 2.78
C ALA A 128 10.71 9.87 1.28
N GLY A 129 9.91 9.28 0.38
CA GLY A 129 10.10 9.38 -1.07
C GLY A 129 9.39 10.58 -1.73
N ARG A 130 8.59 11.36 -0.98
CA ARG A 130 7.71 12.40 -1.55
C ARG A 130 8.47 13.43 -2.36
N GLN A 131 9.60 13.92 -1.87
CA GLN A 131 10.36 14.99 -2.52
C GLN A 131 10.91 14.55 -3.89
N ALA A 132 11.55 13.39 -3.97
CA ALA A 132 12.02 12.82 -5.24
C ALA A 132 10.84 12.51 -6.17
N ALA A 133 9.75 11.94 -5.64
CA ALA A 133 8.55 11.63 -6.41
C ALA A 133 7.86 12.86 -7.00
N GLN A 134 7.97 14.03 -6.37
CA GLN A 134 7.44 15.28 -6.91
C GLN A 134 8.18 15.74 -8.18
N GLN A 135 9.45 15.37 -8.33
CA GLN A 135 10.26 15.71 -9.51
C GLN A 135 10.11 14.68 -10.64
N GLU A 136 10.07 13.39 -10.28
CA GLU A 136 10.20 12.28 -11.24
C GLU A 136 8.91 11.46 -11.44
N GLY A 137 7.95 11.63 -10.53
CA GLY A 137 6.75 10.80 -10.48
C GLY A 137 5.72 11.12 -11.56
N LEU A 138 4.77 10.22 -11.75
CA LEU A 138 3.64 10.44 -12.64
C LEU A 138 2.68 11.50 -12.06
N PRO A 139 1.93 12.26 -12.87
CA PRO A 139 0.91 13.18 -12.36
C PRO A 139 -0.15 12.43 -11.55
N VAL A 140 -0.45 12.87 -10.32
CA VAL A 140 -1.44 12.21 -9.45
C VAL A 140 -2.84 12.26 -10.07
N ALA A 141 -3.17 13.35 -10.76
CA ALA A 141 -4.43 13.51 -11.46
C ALA A 141 -4.70 12.43 -12.53
N HIS A 142 -3.66 11.72 -13.00
CA HIS A 142 -3.76 10.68 -14.01
C HIS A 142 -3.58 9.25 -13.44
N GLN A 143 -3.38 9.11 -12.13
CA GLN A 143 -3.16 7.82 -11.47
C GLN A 143 -4.44 7.21 -10.90
N ALA A 144 -5.58 7.84 -11.19
CA ALA A 144 -6.89 7.35 -10.86
C ALA A 144 -7.37 6.34 -11.89
N ALA A 145 -7.07 5.06 -11.65
CA ALA A 145 -7.70 3.94 -12.33
C ALA A 145 -8.16 2.95 -11.26
#